data_AF-A0A9E0JWA2-F1
#
_entry.id   AF-A0A9E0JWA2-F1
#
_cell.length_a   1.000
_cell.length_b   1.000
_cell.length_c   1.000
_cell.angle_alpha   90.00
_cell.angle_beta   90.00
_cell.angle_gamma   90.00
#
_symmetry.space_group_name_H-M   'P 1'
#
loop_
_entity.id
_entity.type
_entity.pdbx_description
1 polymer ?
#
loop_
_entity_poly.entity_id
_entity_poly.type
_entity_poly.pdbx_seq_one_letter_code
_entity_poly.pdbx_strand_id
1 'polypeptide(L)'
;MEPLSGKNILITGAGSGIGRLMAHYFADEKAHVALVDINEQAAKSVTREISSRNVRASYYLCNIAESEAVAQTADRIRRNFGAVDVLANNAGTVVANRSSILPSKKCNEP
;
A
#
# COMPACT_ATOMS: atom_id res chain seq x y z
N MET A 1 -2.86 -17.27 -16.97
CA MET A 1 -2.62 -16.19 -15.99
C MET A 1 -3.43 -15.01 -16.46
N GLU A 2 -4.31 -14.46 -15.61
CA GLU A 2 -5.13 -13.30 -15.98
C GLU A 2 -4.24 -12.05 -16.17
N PRO A 3 -4.47 -11.22 -17.21
CA PRO A 3 -3.67 -10.03 -17.44
C PRO A 3 -3.94 -8.95 -16.38
N LEU A 4 -2.86 -8.32 -15.89
CA LEU A 4 -2.91 -7.22 -14.90
C LEU A 4 -3.08 -5.84 -15.56
N SER A 5 -2.87 -5.74 -16.87
CA SER A 5 -2.99 -4.49 -17.62
C SER A 5 -4.36 -3.86 -17.41
N GLY A 6 -4.38 -2.59 -17.01
CA GLY A 6 -5.60 -1.83 -16.75
C GLY A 6 -6.31 -2.13 -15.42
N LYS A 7 -5.82 -3.10 -14.62
CA LYS A 7 -6.37 -3.40 -13.29
C LYS A 7 -5.98 -2.32 -12.29
N ASN A 8 -6.88 -2.03 -11.35
CA ASN A 8 -6.63 -1.15 -10.22
C ASN A 8 -6.16 -1.95 -9.01
N ILE A 9 -4.90 -1.76 -8.62
CA ILE A 9 -4.26 -2.49 -7.53
C ILE A 9 -3.98 -1.56 -6.36
N LEU A 10 -4.51 -1.89 -5.18
CA LEU A 10 -4.21 -1.19 -3.93
C LEU A 10 -3.09 -1.93 -3.20
N ILE A 11 -2.07 -1.21 -2.75
CA ILE A 11 -0.94 -1.77 -2.01
C ILE A 11 -0.79 -1.02 -0.69
N THR A 12 -0.82 -1.71 0.44
CA THR A 12 -0.45 -1.12 1.74
C THR A 12 1.04 -1.30 2.04
N GLY A 13 1.67 -0.33 2.70
CA GLY A 13 3.12 -0.35 2.94
C GLY A 13 3.91 -0.17 1.65
N ALA A 14 3.34 0.57 0.70
CA ALA A 14 3.86 0.71 -0.66
C ALA A 14 5.11 1.59 -0.80
N GLY A 15 5.46 2.36 0.23
CA GLY A 15 6.57 3.30 0.22
C GLY A 15 7.95 2.64 0.36
N SER A 16 8.03 1.36 0.74
CA SER A 16 9.31 0.70 0.99
C SER A 16 9.28 -0.81 0.74
N GLY A 17 10.46 -1.44 0.78
CA GLY A 17 10.62 -2.89 0.75
C GLY A 17 9.86 -3.58 -0.38
N ILE A 18 9.16 -4.67 -0.03
CA ILE A 18 8.37 -5.47 -0.98
C ILE A 18 7.19 -4.66 -1.54
N GLY A 19 6.56 -3.80 -0.74
CA GLY A 19 5.47 -2.94 -1.22
C GLY A 19 5.88 -2.02 -2.36
N ARG A 20 7.07 -1.40 -2.23
CA ARG A 20 7.66 -0.59 -3.30
C ARG A 20 7.98 -1.44 -4.54
N LEU A 21 8.59 -2.62 -4.36
CA LEU A 21 8.89 -3.53 -5.47
C LEU A 21 7.62 -3.95 -6.22
N MET A 22 6.54 -4.26 -5.50
CA MET A 22 5.25 -4.57 -6.10
C MET A 22 4.68 -3.39 -6.86
N ALA A 23 4.78 -2.16 -6.34
CA ALA A 23 4.32 -0.96 -7.05
C ALA A 23 5.02 -0.78 -8.40
N HIS A 24 6.34 -1.01 -8.45
CA HIS A 24 7.10 -1.00 -9.70
C HIS A 24 6.66 -2.11 -10.65
N TYR A 25 6.62 -3.35 -10.15
CA TYR A 25 6.25 -4.52 -10.94
C TYR A 25 4.86 -4.37 -11.57
N PHE A 26 3.85 -3.99 -10.78
CA PHE A 26 2.49 -3.81 -11.29
C PHE A 26 2.37 -2.67 -12.30
N ALA A 27 3.11 -1.58 -12.10
CA ALA A 27 3.14 -0.49 -13.06
C ALA A 27 3.84 -0.90 -14.37
N ASP A 28 4.88 -1.74 -14.31
CA ASP A 28 5.53 -2.32 -15.49
C ASP A 28 4.57 -3.25 -16.27
N GLU A 29 3.74 -4.01 -15.56
CA GLU A 29 2.63 -4.83 -16.09
C GLU A 29 1.39 -4.02 -16.53
N LYS A 30 1.52 -2.70 -16.63
CA LYS A 30 0.46 -1.77 -17.06
C LYS A 30 -0.78 -1.73 -16.17
N ALA A 31 -0.66 -2.15 -14.91
CA ALA A 31 -1.68 -1.96 -13.90
C ALA A 31 -1.63 -0.53 -13.32
N HIS A 32 -2.77 -0.03 -12.87
CA HIS A 32 -2.87 1.20 -12.12
C HIS A 32 -2.67 0.90 -10.64
N VAL A 33 -1.93 1.74 -9.92
CA VAL A 33 -1.61 1.49 -8.51
C VAL A 33 -2.06 2.62 -7.57
N ALA A 34 -2.76 2.23 -6.50
CA ALA A 34 -3.05 3.07 -5.34
C ALA A 34 -2.10 2.69 -4.20
N LEU A 35 -1.15 3.58 -3.91
CA LEU A 35 -0.08 3.36 -2.94
C LEU A 35 -0.50 3.89 -1.57
N VAL A 36 -0.80 3.00 -0.63
CA VAL A 36 -1.18 3.35 0.74
C VAL A 36 0.02 3.15 1.65
N ASP A 37 0.38 4.17 2.43
CA ASP A 37 1.47 4.08 3.40
C ASP A 37 1.24 5.04 4.58
N ILE A 38 1.83 4.72 5.73
CA ILE A 38 1.89 5.63 6.89
C ILE A 38 2.96 6.71 6.69
N ASN A 39 3.96 6.45 5.84
CA ASN A 39 4.96 7.43 5.43
C ASN A 39 4.58 8.06 4.09
N GLU A 40 3.96 9.24 4.16
CA GLU A 40 3.48 9.96 2.98
C GLU A 40 4.62 10.26 1.98
N GLN A 41 5.79 10.66 2.47
CA GLN A 41 6.91 11.05 1.62
C GLN A 41 7.48 9.85 0.85
N ALA A 42 7.52 8.68 1.49
CA ALA A 42 7.93 7.44 0.85
C ALA A 42 6.95 7.05 -0.27
N ALA A 43 5.64 7.06 0.00
CA ALA A 43 4.63 6.77 -1.03
C ALA A 43 4.67 7.78 -2.19
N LYS A 44 4.82 9.08 -1.89
CA LYS A 44 5.04 10.15 -2.89
C LYS A 44 6.27 9.91 -3.75
N SER A 45 7.36 9.41 -3.18
CA SER A 45 8.57 9.05 -3.94
C SER A 45 8.27 7.95 -4.95
N VAL A 46 7.66 6.85 -4.49
CA VAL A 46 7.33 5.71 -5.36
C VAL A 46 6.38 6.11 -6.47
N THR A 47 5.36 6.94 -6.20
CA THR A 47 4.48 7.48 -7.25
C THR A 47 5.25 8.23 -8.34
N ARG A 48 6.24 9.05 -7.96
CA ARG A 48 7.09 9.77 -8.93
C ARG A 48 7.97 8.81 -9.72
N GLU A 49 8.56 7.82 -9.07
CA GLU A 49 9.44 6.82 -9.69
C GLU A 49 8.72 5.99 -10.77
N ILE A 50 7.41 5.77 -10.63
CA ILE A 50 6.59 5.00 -11.59
C ILE A 50 5.82 5.85 -12.60
N SER A 51 5.92 7.18 -12.52
CA SER A 51 5.16 8.10 -13.37
C SER A 51 5.40 7.94 -14.88
N SER A 52 6.60 7.51 -15.29
CA SER A 52 6.97 7.30 -16.70
C SER A 52 6.38 6.06 -17.34
N ARG A 53 5.69 5.19 -16.58
CA ARG A 53 5.21 3.88 -17.07
C ARG A 53 3.88 3.94 -17.83
N ASN A 54 3.31 5.14 -18.00
CA ASN A 54 2.01 5.39 -18.62
C ASN A 54 0.86 4.64 -17.93
N VAL A 55 0.86 4.68 -16.60
CA VAL A 55 -0.22 4.15 -15.75
C VAL A 55 -0.67 5.22 -14.75
N ARG A 56 -1.90 5.12 -14.25
CA ARG A 56 -2.31 5.95 -13.12
C ARG A 56 -1.68 5.44 -11.83
N ALA A 57 -0.96 6.32 -11.14
CA ALA A 57 -0.41 6.07 -9.83
C ALA A 57 -0.83 7.20 -8.88
N SER A 58 -1.41 6.85 -7.73
CA SER A 58 -1.83 7.79 -6.70
C SER A 58 -1.36 7.31 -5.34
N TYR A 59 -0.92 8.22 -4.47
CA TYR A 59 -0.57 7.90 -3.09
C TYR A 59 -1.67 8.32 -2.11
N TYR A 60 -1.73 7.62 -0.97
CA TYR A 60 -2.65 7.89 0.13
C TYR A 60 -1.93 7.68 1.46
N LEU A 61 -1.89 8.73 2.28
CA LEU A 61 -1.46 8.63 3.68
C LEU A 61 -2.54 7.90 4.49
N CYS A 62 -2.19 6.80 5.15
CA CYS A 62 -3.07 6.08 6.05
C CYS A 62 -2.28 5.24 7.06
N ASN A 63 -2.60 5.40 8.35
CA ASN A 63 -2.26 4.42 9.35
C ASN A 63 -3.29 3.28 9.30
N ILE A 64 -2.90 2.12 8.78
CA ILE A 64 -3.82 0.98 8.63
C ILE A 64 -4.22 0.32 9.95
N ALA A 65 -3.58 0.69 11.08
CA ALA A 65 -4.00 0.25 12.41
C ALA A 65 -5.25 1.00 12.92
N GLU A 66 -5.60 2.14 12.30
CA GLU A 66 -6.74 2.97 12.69
C GLU A 66 -7.92 2.71 11.76
N SER A 67 -8.92 1.98 12.24
CA SER A 67 -10.09 1.55 11.43
C SER A 67 -10.83 2.71 10.76
N GLU A 68 -10.96 3.86 11.44
CA GLU A 68 -11.60 5.04 10.88
C GLU A 68 -10.78 5.65 9.73
N ALA A 69 -9.45 5.76 9.90
CA ALA A 69 -8.56 6.23 8.86
C ALA A 69 -8.59 5.31 7.63
N VAL A 70 -8.70 4.00 7.82
CA VAL A 70 -8.87 3.01 6.74
C VAL A 70 -10.17 3.26 5.99
N ALA A 71 -11.30 3.42 6.69
CA ALA A 71 -12.60 3.67 6.07
C ALA A 71 -12.59 4.98 5.24
N GLN A 72 -12.08 6.06 5.81
CA GLN A 72 -11.97 7.35 5.11
C GLN A 72 -11.05 7.27 3.89
N THR A 73 -9.94 6.53 4.00
CA THR A 73 -9.00 6.34 2.90
C THR A 73 -9.60 5.49 1.79
N ALA A 74 -10.29 4.40 2.13
CA ALA A 74 -10.99 3.55 1.17
C ALA A 74 -12.03 4.35 0.37
N ASP A 75 -12.77 5.25 1.03
CA ASP A 75 -13.70 6.15 0.34
C ASP A 75 -13.01 7.15 -0.60
N ARG A 76 -11.87 7.72 -0.18
CA ARG A 76 -11.06 8.58 -1.05
C ARG A 76 -10.51 7.83 -2.26
N ILE A 77 -10.07 6.59 -2.08
CA ILE A 77 -9.61 5.72 -3.18
C ILE A 77 -10.77 5.42 -4.11
N ARG A 78 -11.92 4.99 -3.59
CA ARG A 78 -13.10 4.70 -4.41
C ARG A 78 -13.54 5.90 -5.24
N ARG A 79 -13.51 7.12 -4.68
CA ARG A 79 -13.89 8.35 -5.41
C ARG A 79 -12.86 8.78 -6.44
N ASN A 80 -11.57 8.78 -6.09
CA ASN A 80 -10.53 9.40 -6.92
C ASN A 80 -9.82 8.40 -7.84
N PHE A 81 -9.77 7.14 -7.42
CA PHE A 81 -9.15 6.03 -8.12
C PHE A 81 -10.21 5.14 -8.79
N GLY A 82 -11.32 4.86 -8.10
CA GLY A 82 -12.37 3.97 -8.60
C GLY A 82 -12.31 2.59 -7.95
N ALA A 83 -12.97 1.61 -8.56
CA ALA A 83 -13.05 0.25 -8.03
C ALA A 83 -11.67 -0.41 -8.00
N VAL A 84 -11.36 -1.11 -6.90
CA VAL A 84 -10.12 -1.88 -6.72
C VAL A 84 -10.37 -3.32 -7.15
N ASP A 85 -9.53 -3.83 -8.05
CA ASP A 85 -9.57 -5.23 -8.49
C ASP A 85 -8.74 -6.15 -7.56
N VAL A 86 -7.62 -5.62 -7.04
CA VAL A 86 -6.66 -6.38 -6.23
C VAL A 86 -6.22 -5.57 -5.02
N LEU A 87 -6.23 -6.20 -3.85
CA LEU A 87 -5.72 -5.64 -2.59
C LEU A 87 -4.50 -6.44 -2.12
N ALA A 88 -3.34 -5.77 -2.06
CA ALA A 88 -2.13 -6.30 -1.44
C ALA A 88 -1.98 -5.76 -0.02
N ASN A 89 -2.42 -6.55 0.96
CA ASN A 89 -2.23 -6.30 2.39
C ASN A 89 -0.77 -6.59 2.78
N ASN A 90 0.11 -5.63 2.53
CA ASN A 90 1.55 -5.80 2.67
C ASN A 90 2.17 -4.99 3.83
N ALA A 91 1.52 -3.93 4.31
CA ALA A 91 2.01 -3.18 5.46
C ALA A 91 2.16 -4.10 6.69
N GLY A 92 3.35 -4.08 7.28
CA GLY A 92 3.68 -4.86 8.47
C GLY A 92 5.05 -4.46 9.01
N THR A 93 5.23 -4.64 10.31
CA THR A 93 6.51 -4.42 10.99
C THR A 93 6.86 -5.67 11.77
N VAL A 94 8.15 -5.98 11.86
CA VAL A 94 8.64 -7.11 12.68
C VAL A 94 9.17 -6.53 13.98
N VAL A 95 8.56 -6.91 15.10
CA VAL A 95 9.07 -6.61 16.43
C VAL A 95 9.83 -7.84 16.93
N ALA A 96 11.16 -7.81 16.80
CA ALA A 96 12.01 -8.90 17.28
C ALA A 96 12.15 -8.83 18.81
N ASN A 97 11.24 -9.49 19.53
CA ASN A 97 11.43 -9.75 20.96
C ASN A 97 12.31 -10.98 21.13
N ARG A 98 13.44 -10.83 21.83
CA ARG A 98 14.32 -11.94 22.22
C ARG A 98 13.67 -12.71 23.37
N SER A 99 12.61 -13.45 23.06
CA SER A 99 11.85 -14.22 24.05
C SER A 99 12.05 -15.72 23.86
N SER A 100 12.08 -16.48 24.95
CA SER A 100 12.21 -17.94 24.89
C SER A 100 10.99 -18.64 24.29
N ILE A 101 9.76 -18.08 24.36
CA ILE A 101 8.55 -18.58 23.67
C ILE A 101 7.45 -17.48 23.45
N LEU A 102 7.80 -16.18 23.63
CA LEU A 102 7.00 -14.93 23.48
C LEU A 102 5.77 -14.71 24.40
N PRO A 103 5.90 -13.94 25.50
CA PRO A 103 4.77 -13.20 26.07
C PRO A 103 4.56 -11.85 25.36
N SER A 104 3.31 -11.61 24.96
CA SER A 104 2.85 -10.53 24.10
C SER A 104 2.35 -9.31 24.90
N LYS A 105 2.96 -8.14 24.68
CA LYS A 105 2.24 -6.87 24.79
C LYS A 105 1.92 -6.40 23.38
N LYS A 106 0.63 -6.22 23.11
CA LYS A 106 0.04 -5.97 21.80
C LYS A 106 0.48 -4.61 21.24
N CYS A 107 0.57 -4.57 19.92
CA CYS A 107 0.65 -3.35 19.13
C CYS A 107 -0.42 -2.36 19.60
N ASN A 108 0.04 -1.19 20.03
CA ASN A 108 -0.69 0.07 20.26
C ASN A 108 -1.83 0.02 21.29
N GLU A 109 -1.51 0.41 22.52
CA GLU A 109 -2.43 1.16 23.39
C GLU A 109 -2.02 2.64 23.33
N PRO A 110 -2.94 3.62 23.31
CA PRO A 110 -4.34 3.63 22.83
C PRO A 110 -4.48 3.94 21.33
#